data_AF-A0A8J3TY12-F1
#
_entry.id   AF-A0A8J3TY12-F1
#
_cell.length_a   1.000
_cell.length_b   1.000
_cell.length_c   1.000
_cell.angle_alpha   90.00
_cell.angle_beta   90.00
_cell.angle_gamma   90.00
#
_symmetry.space_group_name_H-M   'P 1'
#
loop_
_entity.id
_entity.type
_entity.pdbx_description
1 polymer ?
#
loop_
_entity_poly.entity_id
_entity_poly.type
_entity_poly.pdbx_seq_one_letter_code
_entity_poly.pdbx_strand_id
1 'polypeptide(L)'
;MPHRGADWGPMLTAAGFTIEGERTIAVNIEGDRSEAIGCYAVGVVQRIRSVIADRLTPEDLAALDQLLDTSSPHSILRRDDLTVRTERPVRAARRA
;
A
#
# COMPACT_ATOMS: atom_id res chain seq x y z
N MET A 1 13.54 -1.36 -2.57
CA MET A 1 13.45 0.06 -2.16
C MET A 1 13.76 0.17 -0.67
N PRO A 2 15.04 0.33 -0.28
CA PRO A 2 15.48 0.17 1.12
C PRO A 2 15.04 1.28 2.09
N HIS A 3 14.48 2.39 1.61
CA HIS A 3 14.19 3.57 2.44
C HIS A 3 12.71 3.98 2.47
N ARG A 4 11.80 3.12 2.01
CA ARG A 4 10.37 3.40 2.06
C ARG A 4 9.92 3.40 3.53
N GLY A 5 9.50 4.57 4.04
CA GLY A 5 9.10 4.74 5.45
C GLY A 5 10.27 4.98 6.41
N ALA A 6 11.50 5.16 5.93
CA ALA A 6 12.63 5.51 6.78
C ALA A 6 12.41 6.88 7.45
N ASP A 7 13.06 7.08 8.60
CA ASP A 7 13.15 8.40 9.20
C ASP A 7 14.18 9.25 8.42
N TRP A 8 13.67 9.98 7.43
CA TRP A 8 14.49 10.79 6.52
C TRP A 8 15.06 12.06 7.17
N GLY A 9 14.54 12.52 8.32
CA GLY A 9 14.98 13.76 8.96
C GLY A 9 16.48 13.74 9.31
N PRO A 10 16.94 12.73 10.07
CA PRO A 10 18.36 12.54 10.37
C PRO A 10 19.22 12.34 9.12
N MET A 11 18.73 11.61 8.12
CA MET A 11 19.48 11.37 6.87
C MET A 11 19.71 12.66 6.07
N LEU A 12 18.69 13.50 5.95
CA LEU A 12 18.78 14.79 5.27
C LEU A 12 19.70 15.77 6.02
N THR A 13 19.61 15.79 7.36
CA THR A 13 20.47 16.64 8.20
C THR A 13 21.93 16.22 8.11
N ALA A 14 22.21 14.91 8.17
CA ALA A 14 23.56 14.37 8.00
C ALA A 14 24.15 14.69 6.60
N ALA A 15 23.30 14.83 5.60
CA ALA A 15 23.68 15.26 4.26
C ALA A 15 23.85 16.79 4.10
N GLY A 16 23.75 17.57 5.18
CA GLY A 16 23.95 19.02 5.18
C GLY A 16 22.73 19.83 4.74
N PHE A 17 21.53 19.23 4.77
CA PHE A 17 20.29 19.96 4.53
C PHE A 17 19.69 20.45 5.85
N THR A 18 19.03 21.60 5.80
CA THR A 18 18.16 22.08 6.86
C THR A 18 16.72 21.70 6.53
N ILE A 19 16.03 21.02 7.44
CA ILE A 19 14.60 20.73 7.30
C ILE A 19 13.82 22.03 7.56
N GLU A 20 13.05 22.46 6.57
CA GLU A 20 12.24 23.68 6.61
C GLU A 20 10.76 23.39 6.88
N GLY A 21 10.34 22.15 6.69
CA GLY A 21 8.96 21.76 6.97
C GLY A 21 8.75 20.26 6.93
N GLU A 22 7.82 19.83 7.77
CA GLU A 22 7.33 18.45 7.79
C GLU A 22 5.82 18.45 7.69
N ARG A 23 5.28 17.49 6.94
CA ARG A 23 3.84 17.29 6.84
C ARG A 23 3.53 15.83 6.64
N THR A 24 2.56 15.31 7.37
CA THR A 24 1.95 14.02 7.06
C THR A 24 0.68 14.23 6.26
N ILE A 25 0.63 13.64 5.07
CA ILE A 25 -0.58 13.61 4.25
C ILE A 25 -1.30 12.29 4.54
N ALA A 26 -2.46 12.37 5.16
CA ALA A 26 -3.37 11.25 5.31
C ALA A 26 -4.34 11.21 4.12
N VAL A 27 -4.41 10.07 3.45
CA VAL A 27 -5.38 9.79 2.38
C VAL A 27 -6.30 8.69 2.89
N ASN A 28 -7.58 8.99 2.92
CA ASN A 28 -8.64 8.02 3.19
C ASN A 28 -9.66 8.10 2.05
N ILE A 29 -9.81 7.00 1.31
CA ILE A 29 -10.80 6.85 0.26
C ILE A 29 -11.82 5.86 0.78
N GLU A 30 -13.01 6.37 1.09
CA GLU A 30 -14.13 5.56 1.56
C GLU A 30 -14.69 4.69 0.42
N GLY A 31 -15.24 3.53 0.80
CA GLY A 31 -15.70 2.51 -0.12
C GLY A 31 -17.09 2.83 -0.68
N ASP A 32 -17.18 3.73 -1.65
CA ASP A 32 -18.43 3.98 -2.37
C ASP A 32 -18.68 2.99 -3.53
N ARG A 33 -18.09 1.79 -3.46
CA ARG A 33 -17.98 0.84 -4.58
C ARG A 33 -17.19 1.38 -5.77
N SER A 34 -16.26 2.32 -5.53
CA SER A 34 -15.32 2.77 -6.54
C SER A 34 -14.59 1.59 -7.19
N GLU A 35 -14.77 1.43 -8.50
CA GLU A 35 -14.05 0.44 -9.32
C GLU A 35 -12.52 0.58 -9.17
N ALA A 36 -12.04 1.80 -8.91
CA ALA A 36 -10.63 2.07 -8.66
C ALA A 36 -10.11 1.42 -7.37
N ILE A 37 -10.94 1.36 -6.31
CA ILE A 37 -10.58 0.67 -5.06
C ILE A 37 -10.44 -0.83 -5.30
N GLY A 38 -11.37 -1.42 -6.06
CA GLY A 38 -11.30 -2.84 -6.44
C GLY A 38 -10.05 -3.17 -7.25
N CYS A 39 -9.78 -2.40 -8.31
CA CYS A 39 -8.56 -2.55 -9.12
C CYS A 39 -7.28 -2.41 -8.28
N TYR A 40 -7.26 -1.42 -7.37
CA TYR A 40 -6.13 -1.21 -6.46
C TYR A 40 -5.92 -2.40 -5.52
N ALA A 41 -7.00 -2.93 -4.93
CA ALA A 41 -6.97 -4.09 -4.06
C ALA A 41 -6.42 -5.32 -4.79
N VAL A 42 -6.88 -5.60 -6.00
CA VAL A 42 -6.35 -6.69 -6.85
C VAL A 42 -4.85 -6.54 -7.06
N GLY A 43 -4.40 -5.37 -7.51
CA GLY A 43 -2.97 -5.16 -7.76
C GLY A 43 -2.09 -5.31 -6.50
N VAL A 44 -2.58 -4.88 -5.34
CA VAL A 44 -1.87 -5.02 -4.06
C VAL A 44 -1.82 -6.49 -3.61
N VAL A 45 -2.96 -7.16 -3.62
CA VAL A 45 -3.07 -8.55 -3.14
C VAL A 45 -2.33 -9.51 -4.07
N GLN A 46 -2.36 -9.31 -5.40
CA GLN A 46 -1.53 -10.07 -6.35
C GLN A 46 -0.04 -9.94 -6.03
N ARG A 47 0.42 -8.71 -5.73
CA ARG A 47 1.82 -8.50 -5.35
C ARG A 47 2.15 -9.20 -4.03
N ILE A 48 1.28 -9.13 -3.03
CA ILE A 48 1.48 -9.85 -1.75
C ILE A 48 1.58 -11.34 -2.01
N ARG A 49 0.62 -11.93 -2.74
CA ARG A 49 0.62 -13.34 -3.14
C ARG A 49 1.97 -13.75 -3.73
N SER A 50 2.51 -12.98 -4.68
CA SER A 50 3.78 -13.31 -5.34
C SER A 50 4.99 -13.37 -4.39
N VAL A 51 4.94 -12.65 -3.26
CA VAL A 51 6.03 -12.58 -2.29
C VAL A 51 5.90 -13.66 -1.21
N ILE A 52 4.67 -14.06 -0.87
CA ILE A 52 4.41 -14.98 0.24
C ILE A 52 4.02 -16.39 -0.20
N ALA A 53 3.90 -16.67 -1.50
CA ALA A 53 3.42 -17.95 -2.02
C ALA A 53 4.15 -19.16 -1.42
N ASP A 54 5.49 -19.12 -1.37
CA ASP A 54 6.32 -20.21 -0.85
C ASP A 54 6.25 -20.36 0.69
N ARG A 55 5.55 -19.45 1.36
CA ARG A 55 5.37 -19.42 2.83
C ARG A 55 3.95 -19.79 3.26
N LEU A 56 3.03 -19.94 2.32
CA LEU A 56 1.63 -20.31 2.59
C LEU A 56 1.42 -21.81 2.45
N THR A 57 0.43 -22.34 3.16
CA THR A 57 -0.05 -23.70 2.87
C THR A 57 -0.76 -23.70 1.51
N PRO A 58 -0.92 -24.88 0.88
CA PRO A 58 -1.69 -25.00 -0.35
C PRO A 58 -3.14 -24.51 -0.20
N GLU A 59 -3.77 -24.70 0.96
CA GLU A 59 -5.14 -24.23 1.19
C GLU A 59 -5.23 -22.70 1.24
N ASP A 60 -4.31 -22.05 1.95
CA ASP A 60 -4.28 -20.59 2.05
C ASP A 60 -3.96 -19.94 0.70
N LEU A 61 -3.05 -20.54 -0.07
CA LEU A 61 -2.74 -20.07 -1.41
C LEU A 61 -3.96 -20.20 -2.35
N ALA A 62 -4.69 -21.31 -2.27
CA ALA A 62 -5.92 -21.51 -3.04
C ALA A 62 -7.03 -20.53 -2.65
N ALA A 63 -7.17 -20.22 -1.36
CA ALA A 63 -8.10 -19.20 -0.89
C ALA A 63 -7.72 -17.81 -1.44
N LEU A 64 -6.43 -17.47 -1.43
CA LEU A 64 -5.93 -16.22 -2.00
C LEU A 64 -6.13 -16.15 -3.52
N ASP A 65 -5.98 -17.28 -4.22
CA ASP A 65 -6.28 -17.40 -5.65
C ASP A 65 -7.75 -17.17 -5.96
N GLN A 66 -8.65 -17.74 -5.16
CA GLN A 66 -10.09 -17.57 -5.32
C GLN A 66 -10.54 -16.11 -5.09
N LEU A 67 -9.88 -15.40 -4.17
CA LEU A 67 -10.10 -13.98 -3.94
C LEU A 67 -9.62 -13.11 -5.11
N LEU A 68 -8.57 -13.53 -5.81
CA LEU A 68 -7.95 -12.79 -6.92
C LEU A 68 -8.56 -13.10 -8.29
N ASP A 69 -9.23 -14.24 -8.43
CA ASP A 69 -9.98 -14.61 -9.63
C ASP A 69 -11.15 -13.65 -9.82
N THR A 70 -11.14 -12.89 -10.93
CA THR A 70 -12.18 -11.92 -11.27
C THR A 70 -13.51 -12.56 -11.66
N SER A 71 -13.49 -13.83 -12.07
CA SER A 71 -14.70 -14.59 -12.41
C SER A 71 -15.36 -15.23 -11.19
N SER A 72 -14.59 -15.43 -10.11
CA SER A 72 -15.05 -16.05 -8.87
C SER A 72 -16.18 -15.25 -8.19
N PRO A 73 -17.18 -15.94 -7.59
CA PRO A 73 -18.18 -15.28 -6.74
C PRO A 73 -17.57 -14.71 -5.45
N HIS A 74 -16.38 -15.17 -5.05
CA HIS A 74 -15.66 -14.69 -3.88
C HIS A 74 -14.59 -13.63 -4.24
N SER A 75 -14.55 -13.18 -5.49
CA SER A 75 -13.60 -12.16 -5.93
C SER A 75 -13.65 -10.92 -5.05
N ILE A 76 -12.49 -10.38 -4.68
CA ILE A 76 -12.41 -9.12 -3.92
C ILE A 76 -13.04 -7.94 -4.66
N LEU A 77 -13.20 -8.03 -5.99
CA LEU A 77 -13.92 -7.02 -6.79
C LEU A 77 -15.41 -6.92 -6.45
N ARG A 78 -15.97 -7.94 -5.79
CA ARG A 78 -17.38 -7.98 -5.40
C ARG A 78 -17.62 -7.46 -3.98
N ARG A 79 -16.56 -7.15 -3.24
CA ARG A 79 -16.66 -6.60 -1.88
C ARG A 79 -17.00 -5.12 -1.94
N ASP A 80 -17.98 -4.72 -1.15
CA ASP A 80 -18.42 -3.33 -0.99
C ASP A 80 -17.88 -2.67 0.28
N ASP A 81 -17.14 -3.41 1.09
CA ASP A 81 -16.57 -2.96 2.37
C ASP A 81 -15.08 -2.58 2.27
N LEU A 82 -14.54 -2.45 1.05
CA LEU A 82 -13.15 -2.07 0.83
C LEU A 82 -12.95 -0.55 0.95
N THR A 83 -11.90 -0.15 1.66
CA THR A 83 -11.43 1.24 1.76
C THR A 83 -9.93 1.32 1.50
N VAL A 84 -9.44 2.46 0.98
CA VAL A 84 -8.00 2.69 0.79
C VAL A 84 -7.53 3.76 1.74
N ARG A 85 -6.66 3.36 2.67
CA ARG A 85 -6.00 4.27 3.61
C ARG A 85 -4.50 4.28 3.39
N THR A 86 -3.90 5.47 3.35
CA THR A 86 -2.45 5.59 3.32
C THR A 86 -1.97 6.89 3.95
N GLU A 87 -0.79 6.83 4.59
CA GLU A 87 -0.11 7.99 5.14
C GLU A 87 1.19 8.23 4.35
N ARG A 88 1.49 9.50 4.13
CA ARG A 88 2.67 9.95 3.39
C ARG A 88 3.37 11.04 4.19
N PRO A 89 4.43 10.69 4.95
CA PRO A 89 5.28 11.69 5.56
C PRO A 89 6.09 12.39 4.47
N VAL A 90 6.03 13.72 4.46
CA VAL A 90 6.72 14.60 3.52
C VAL A 90 7.63 15.52 4.32
N ARG A 91 8.86 15.70 3.83
CA ARG A 91 9.85 16.63 4.39
C ARG A 91 10.32 17.56 3.29
N ALA A 92 10.26 18.86 3.55
CA ALA A 92 10.88 19.89 2.73
C ALA A 92 12.20 20.27 3.38
N ALA A 93 13.28 20.25 2.61
CA ALA A 93 14.60 20.60 3.09
C ALA A 93 15.31 21.50 2.07
N ARG A 94 16.08 22.45 2.56
CA ARG A 94 16.96 23.28 1.73
C ARG A 94 18.40 22.95 2.02
N ARG A 95 19.27 23.16 1.04
CA ARG A 95 20.71 23.12 1.28
C ARG A 95 21.06 24.28 2.22
N ALA A 96 21.88 24.00 3.23
CA ALA A 96 22.39 25.00 4.15
C ALA A 96 23.20 26.06 3.40
#